data_AF-A0A0A1TZ28-F1
#
_entry.id   AF-A0A0A1TZ28-F1
#
_cell.length_a   1.000
_cell.length_b   1.000
_cell.length_c   1.000
_cell.angle_alpha   90.00
_cell.angle_beta   90.00
_cell.angle_gamma   90.00
#
_symmetry.space_group_name_H-M   'P 1'
#
loop_
_entity.id
_entity.type
_entity.pdbx_description
1 polymer ?
#
loop_
_entity_poly.entity_id
_entity_poly.type
_entity_poly.pdbx_seq_one_letter_code
_entity_poly.pdbx_strand_id
1 'polypeptide(L)'
;MKHFLSHLTLSSRVDNHSNPEKMVKVVFKQLETMTSRKIDTVLFDSDIDNAAKNCNFCETIVGRSNLLFVVITTEHLIFGGYKDLKVEKNEAWLTDPNAFLFKVIEGPNPKTTQVEKYPINPLKATKAFYLYENDYDVMFSFGFGLDLCICKTNSGIRYHTRCKQDTYVCPAENTMCGKEKFEWERVIVIQMM
;
A
#
# COMPACT_ATOMS: atom_id res chain seq x y z
N MET A 1 -5.41 3.12 17.56
CA MET A 1 -4.86 4.35 16.93
C MET A 1 -3.59 4.89 17.59
N LYS A 2 -3.53 5.19 18.91
CA LYS A 2 -2.27 5.61 19.57
C LYS A 2 -1.10 4.63 19.37
N HIS A 3 -1.38 3.33 19.50
CA HIS A 3 -0.41 2.25 19.29
C HIS A 3 0.00 2.04 17.81
N PHE A 4 -0.78 2.57 16.87
CA PHE A 4 -0.51 2.46 15.42
C PHE A 4 0.30 3.68 14.93
N LEU A 5 -0.03 4.86 15.46
CA LEU A 5 0.70 6.09 15.21
C LEU A 5 2.14 6.02 15.74
N SER A 6 2.38 5.35 16.88
CA SER A 6 3.73 5.13 17.43
C SER A 6 4.60 4.19 16.60
N HIS A 7 4.01 3.45 15.67
CA HIS A 7 4.73 2.50 14.84
C HIS A 7 4.96 3.02 13.41
N LEU A 8 4.15 3.98 12.93
CA LEU A 8 4.43 4.74 11.70
C LEU A 8 5.49 5.84 11.90
N THR A 9 5.91 6.07 13.14
CA THR A 9 7.05 6.96 13.41
C THR A 9 8.34 6.22 13.02
N LEU A 10 8.89 6.57 11.86
CA LEU A 10 10.24 6.19 11.42
C LEU A 10 11.24 6.29 12.58
N SER A 11 12.03 5.23 12.74
CA SER A 11 13.13 5.13 13.70
C SER A 11 13.98 6.40 13.70
N SER A 12 14.16 6.95 14.90
CA SER A 12 14.78 8.23 15.19
C SER A 12 16.21 8.36 14.65
N ARG A 13 16.43 9.23 13.65
CA ARG A 13 17.67 10.02 13.53
C ARG A 13 17.37 11.44 13.05
N VAL A 14 17.44 12.34 14.05
CA VAL A 14 17.86 13.75 13.99
C VAL A 14 17.57 14.51 12.69
N ASP A 15 16.42 15.17 12.67
CA ASP A 15 16.39 16.63 12.54
C ASP A 15 15.17 17.17 13.29
N ASN A 16 15.43 18.05 14.25
CA ASN A 16 14.40 18.84 14.92
C ASN A 16 13.65 19.61 13.82
N HIS A 17 12.35 19.36 13.60
CA HIS A 17 11.29 20.37 13.33
C HIS A 17 9.91 19.77 12.97
N SER A 18 9.75 18.46 12.79
CA SER A 18 8.43 17.82 12.60
C SER A 18 8.21 16.68 13.58
N ASN A 19 7.08 16.69 14.29
CA ASN A 19 6.64 15.57 15.13
C ASN A 19 6.09 14.48 14.20
N PRO A 20 6.69 13.26 14.15
CA PRO A 20 6.27 12.18 13.25
C PRO A 20 4.78 11.80 13.40
N GLU A 21 4.22 11.88 14.62
CA GLU A 21 2.79 11.63 14.83
C GLU A 21 1.90 12.65 14.10
N LYS A 22 2.36 13.90 13.97
CA LYS A 22 1.62 14.94 13.23
C LYS A 22 1.64 14.68 11.73
N MET A 23 2.76 14.18 11.19
CA MET A 23 2.88 13.80 9.78
C MET A 23 1.89 12.69 9.43
N VAL A 24 1.90 11.61 10.21
CA VAL A 24 1.01 10.46 10.00
C VAL A 24 -0.47 10.88 10.06
N LYS A 25 -0.84 11.74 11.03
CA LYS A 25 -2.19 12.29 11.11
C LYS A 25 -2.60 13.08 9.86
N VAL A 26 -1.69 13.84 9.27
CA VAL A 26 -1.97 14.60 8.04
C VAL A 26 -2.17 13.65 6.85
N VAL A 27 -1.27 12.67 6.67
CA VAL A 27 -1.38 11.67 5.60
C VAL A 27 -2.70 10.91 5.70
N PHE A 28 -3.06 10.45 6.90
CA PHE A 28 -4.31 9.73 7.14
C PHE A 28 -5.54 10.58 6.90
N LYS A 29 -5.55 11.85 7.31
CA LYS A 29 -6.67 12.74 7.00
C LYS A 29 -6.85 12.94 5.49
N GLN A 30 -5.74 13.02 4.74
CA GLN A 30 -5.81 13.09 3.28
C GLN A 30 -6.37 11.80 2.68
N LEU A 31 -5.91 10.64 3.14
CA LEU A 31 -6.41 9.33 2.69
C LEU A 31 -7.90 9.12 3.02
N GLU A 32 -8.34 9.49 4.23
CA GLU A 32 -9.76 9.48 4.60
C GLU A 32 -10.61 10.37 3.70
N THR A 33 -10.07 11.53 3.31
CA THR A 33 -10.75 12.44 2.39
C THR A 33 -10.84 11.84 0.98
N MET A 34 -9.76 11.20 0.50
CA MET A 34 -9.70 10.58 -0.82
C MET A 34 -10.63 9.37 -0.97
N THR A 35 -10.82 8.62 0.11
CA THR A 35 -11.71 7.44 0.15
C THR A 35 -13.12 7.79 0.58
N SER A 36 -13.34 8.97 1.15
CA SER A 36 -14.59 9.34 1.86
C SER A 36 -14.93 8.36 3.00
N ARG A 37 -13.90 7.78 3.62
CA ARG A 37 -14.03 6.77 4.69
C ARG A 37 -13.09 7.08 5.85
N LYS A 38 -13.37 6.51 7.01
CA LYS A 38 -12.53 6.62 8.20
C LYS A 38 -11.62 5.43 8.37
N ILE A 39 -10.43 5.68 8.91
CA ILE A 39 -9.54 4.60 9.35
C ILE A 39 -10.23 3.89 10.51
N ASP A 40 -10.38 2.57 10.38
CA ASP A 40 -10.98 1.74 11.41
C ASP A 40 -9.94 0.83 12.05
N THR A 41 -9.65 -0.29 11.41
CA THR A 41 -8.88 -1.39 12.01
C THR A 41 -7.68 -1.75 11.14
N VAL A 42 -6.52 -1.97 11.77
CA VAL A 42 -5.36 -2.58 11.11
C VAL A 42 -5.62 -4.07 11.02
N LEU A 43 -5.65 -4.59 9.79
CA LEU A 43 -5.89 -6.01 9.53
C LEU A 43 -4.57 -6.79 9.47
N PHE A 44 -3.51 -6.15 8.99
CA PHE A 44 -2.20 -6.75 8.84
C PHE A 44 -1.12 -5.68 9.01
N ASP A 45 -0.02 -6.04 9.66
CA ASP A 45 1.14 -5.20 9.87
C ASP A 45 2.39 -6.08 9.90
N SER A 46 3.26 -5.99 8.89
CA SER A 46 4.42 -6.90 8.76
C SER A 46 5.45 -6.80 9.89
N ASP A 47 5.39 -5.76 10.73
CA ASP A 47 6.25 -5.65 11.93
C ASP A 47 5.74 -6.53 13.09
N ILE A 48 4.44 -6.86 13.07
CA ILE A 48 3.74 -7.62 14.12
C ILE A 48 3.40 -9.01 13.60
N ASP A 49 2.91 -9.07 12.37
CA ASP A 49 2.45 -10.25 11.67
C ASP A 49 3.55 -10.83 10.78
N ASN A 50 3.56 -12.15 10.62
CA ASN A 50 4.50 -12.81 9.72
C ASN A 50 4.20 -12.42 8.25
N ALA A 51 5.22 -11.93 7.54
CA ALA A 51 5.15 -11.62 6.10
C ALA A 51 5.99 -12.58 5.23
N ALA A 52 6.51 -13.67 5.80
CA ALA A 52 7.29 -14.67 5.08
C ALA A 52 6.39 -15.65 4.31
N LYS A 53 7.03 -16.55 3.56
CA LYS A 53 6.34 -17.66 2.86
C LYS A 53 5.47 -18.47 3.84
N ASN A 54 4.25 -18.80 3.42
CA ASN A 54 3.20 -19.45 4.23
C ASN A 54 2.58 -18.58 5.33
N CYS A 55 2.62 -17.25 5.24
CA CYS A 55 1.80 -16.40 6.11
C CYS A 55 0.31 -16.51 5.77
N ASN A 56 -0.56 -16.29 6.77
CA ASN A 56 -2.03 -16.30 6.61
C ASN A 56 -2.56 -14.97 6.05
N PHE A 57 -1.82 -14.35 5.13
CA PHE A 57 -2.17 -13.03 4.61
C PHE A 57 -3.46 -13.09 3.79
N CYS A 58 -3.68 -14.16 3.02
CA CYS A 58 -4.91 -14.30 2.22
C CYS A 58 -6.17 -14.26 3.07
N GLU A 59 -6.20 -15.05 4.15
CA GLU A 59 -7.36 -15.21 5.04
C GLU A 59 -7.75 -13.88 5.69
N THR A 60 -6.77 -13.01 5.93
CA THR A 60 -6.98 -11.67 6.46
C THR A 60 -7.71 -10.75 5.46
N ILE A 61 -7.47 -10.93 4.16
CA ILE A 61 -7.92 -10.03 3.09
C ILE A 61 -9.22 -10.50 2.41
N VAL A 62 -9.39 -11.81 2.24
CA VAL A 62 -10.60 -12.40 1.65
C VAL A 62 -11.82 -12.02 2.50
N GLY A 63 -12.92 -11.67 1.84
CA GLY A 63 -14.15 -11.25 2.50
C GLY A 63 -14.23 -9.75 2.83
N ARG A 64 -13.12 -9.01 2.71
CA ARG A 64 -13.04 -7.58 3.10
C ARG A 64 -13.18 -6.65 1.90
N SER A 65 -13.77 -5.48 2.10
CA SER A 65 -13.87 -4.34 1.17
C SER A 65 -13.11 -3.13 1.72
N ASN A 66 -13.03 -2.01 1.00
CA ASN A 66 -12.49 -0.73 1.50
C ASN A 66 -11.11 -0.85 2.17
N LEU A 67 -10.17 -1.50 1.49
CA LEU A 67 -8.84 -1.77 2.04
C LEU A 67 -7.83 -0.78 1.53
N LEU A 68 -7.09 -0.20 2.47
CA LEU A 68 -5.93 0.64 2.22
C LEU A 68 -4.66 -0.18 2.51
N PHE A 69 -3.81 -0.32 1.52
CA PHE A 69 -2.51 -0.98 1.61
C PHE A 69 -1.44 0.11 1.63
N VAL A 70 -0.63 0.14 2.68
CA VAL A 70 0.48 1.09 2.86
C VAL A 70 1.78 0.33 2.82
N VAL A 71 2.73 0.82 2.04
CA VAL A 71 4.06 0.24 1.84
C VAL A 71 5.08 1.31 2.20
N ILE A 72 6.04 0.92 3.05
CA ILE A 72 7.17 1.75 3.47
C ILE A 72 8.42 1.06 2.95
N THR A 73 9.23 1.78 2.17
CA THR A 73 10.46 1.24 1.60
C THR A 73 11.64 1.37 2.55
N THR A 74 12.71 0.61 2.28
CA THR A 74 14.00 0.79 2.97
C THR A 74 14.66 2.15 2.68
N GLU A 75 14.21 2.84 1.63
CA GLU A 75 14.54 4.24 1.29
C GLU A 75 13.56 5.24 1.94
N HIS A 76 12.71 4.77 2.86
CA HIS A 76 11.72 5.55 3.61
C HIS A 76 10.67 6.26 2.73
N LEU A 77 10.41 5.73 1.53
CA LEU A 77 9.30 6.20 0.70
C LEU A 77 8.00 5.55 1.16
N ILE A 78 6.91 6.32 1.19
CA ILE A 78 5.59 5.85 1.59
C ILE A 78 4.63 5.96 0.40
N PHE A 79 4.06 4.84 0.00
CA PHE A 79 3.07 4.75 -1.07
C PHE A 79 2.19 3.52 -0.88
N GLY A 80 1.25 3.29 -1.80
CA GLY A 80 0.41 2.11 -1.72
C GLY A 80 -0.78 2.16 -2.64
N GLY A 81 -1.82 1.41 -2.28
CA GLY A 81 -3.04 1.30 -3.05
C GLY A 81 -4.27 1.20 -2.18
N TYR A 82 -5.39 1.67 -2.71
CA TYR A 82 -6.71 1.50 -2.13
C TYR A 82 -7.59 0.71 -3.10
N LYS A 83 -8.40 -0.19 -2.56
CA LYS A 83 -9.47 -0.88 -3.28
C LYS A 83 -10.76 -0.84 -2.47
N ASP A 84 -11.86 -0.50 -3.13
CA ASP A 84 -13.18 -0.32 -2.56
C ASP A 84 -13.94 -1.65 -2.48
N LEU A 85 -13.89 -2.46 -3.53
CA LEU A 85 -14.74 -3.64 -3.63
C LEU A 85 -14.24 -4.85 -2.82
N LYS A 86 -15.15 -5.75 -2.49
CA LYS A 86 -14.87 -6.94 -1.68
C LYS A 86 -13.98 -7.94 -2.45
N VAL A 87 -12.99 -8.52 -1.78
CA VAL A 87 -12.25 -9.67 -2.34
C VAL A 87 -13.07 -10.93 -2.08
N GLU A 88 -13.69 -11.50 -3.12
CA GLU A 88 -14.48 -12.72 -2.98
C GLU A 88 -13.61 -13.97 -2.85
N LYS A 89 -12.46 -13.99 -3.53
CA LYS A 89 -11.47 -15.07 -3.47
C LYS A 89 -10.08 -14.56 -3.87
N ASN A 90 -9.05 -15.30 -3.50
CA ASN A 90 -7.70 -15.18 -4.06
C ASN A 90 -7.63 -15.77 -5.49
N GLU A 91 -6.48 -15.61 -6.13
CA GLU A 91 -6.20 -16.06 -7.51
C GLU A 91 -7.21 -15.56 -8.55
N ALA A 92 -7.70 -14.34 -8.35
CA ALA A 92 -8.62 -13.70 -9.27
C ALA A 92 -8.40 -12.19 -9.30
N TRP A 93 -8.51 -11.64 -10.52
CA TRP A 93 -8.53 -10.20 -10.71
C TRP A 93 -9.84 -9.61 -10.18
N LEU A 94 -9.72 -8.65 -9.28
CA LEU A 94 -10.81 -7.80 -8.84
C LEU A 94 -11.02 -6.68 -9.86
N THR A 95 -12.25 -6.57 -10.34
CA THR A 95 -12.69 -5.39 -11.08
C THR A 95 -13.08 -4.32 -10.07
N ASP A 96 -12.42 -3.17 -10.08
CA ASP A 96 -12.71 -2.08 -9.15
C ASP A 96 -12.44 -0.71 -9.79
N PRO A 97 -13.49 0.00 -10.25
CA PRO A 97 -13.34 1.31 -10.89
C PRO A 97 -12.97 2.43 -9.90
N ASN A 98 -13.11 2.19 -8.59
CA ASN A 98 -12.78 3.15 -7.54
C ASN A 98 -11.38 2.94 -6.97
N ALA A 99 -10.67 1.91 -7.40
CA ALA A 99 -9.31 1.65 -6.97
C ALA A 99 -8.35 2.76 -7.42
N PHE A 100 -7.36 3.03 -6.59
CA PHE A 100 -6.31 4.00 -6.90
C PHE A 100 -5.00 3.62 -6.22
N LEU A 101 -3.89 4.07 -6.80
CA LEU A 101 -2.60 4.11 -6.12
C LEU A 101 -2.39 5.48 -5.48
N PHE A 102 -1.54 5.56 -4.48
CA PHE A 102 -1.15 6.83 -3.89
C PHE A 102 0.33 6.87 -3.55
N LYS A 103 0.86 8.08 -3.45
CA LYS A 103 2.23 8.34 -3.00
C LYS A 103 2.24 9.51 -2.03
N VAL A 104 2.97 9.38 -0.94
CA VAL A 104 3.21 10.48 -0.01
C VAL A 104 4.42 11.28 -0.50
N ILE A 105 4.21 12.58 -0.66
CA ILE A 105 5.27 13.55 -0.95
C ILE A 105 5.53 14.31 0.35
N GLU A 106 6.64 13.96 1.00
CA GLU A 106 7.03 14.59 2.25
C GLU A 106 7.47 16.04 2.01
N GLY A 107 6.83 16.96 2.73
CA GLY A 107 7.25 18.35 2.77
C GLY A 107 8.14 18.62 3.98
N PRO A 108 8.79 19.81 4.08
CA PRO A 108 9.61 20.18 5.23
C PRO A 108 8.84 20.26 6.55
N ASN A 109 7.50 20.21 6.53
CA ASN A 109 6.66 20.13 7.72
C ASN A 109 5.31 19.44 7.39
N PRO A 110 4.51 19.08 8.41
CA PRO A 110 3.24 18.38 8.17
C PRO A 110 2.26 19.13 7.27
N LYS A 111 2.27 20.47 7.24
CA LYS A 111 1.33 21.25 6.42
C LYS A 111 1.68 21.23 4.94
N THR A 112 2.94 20.95 4.60
CA THR A 112 3.42 20.88 3.21
C THR A 112 3.53 19.45 2.70
N THR A 113 3.17 18.45 3.52
CA THR A 113 3.09 17.05 3.12
C THR A 113 1.82 16.80 2.33
N GLN A 114 1.96 16.16 1.18
CA GLN A 114 0.85 15.89 0.26
C GLN A 114 0.75 14.40 -0.02
N VAL A 115 -0.46 13.94 -0.29
CA VAL A 115 -0.71 12.61 -0.85
C VAL A 115 -1.17 12.81 -2.28
N GLU A 116 -0.43 12.26 -3.24
CA GLU A 116 -0.84 12.21 -4.63
C GLU A 116 -1.71 10.97 -4.86
N LYS A 117 -2.77 11.12 -5.65
CA LYS A 117 -3.71 10.03 -6.01
C LYS A 117 -3.58 9.73 -7.50
N TYR A 118 -3.42 8.46 -7.82
CA TYR A 118 -3.33 7.95 -9.19
C TYR A 118 -4.49 7.00 -9.44
N PRO A 119 -5.57 7.46 -10.09
CA PRO A 119 -6.77 6.64 -10.30
C PRO A 119 -6.49 5.50 -11.29
N ILE A 120 -7.27 4.43 -11.18
CA ILE A 120 -7.25 3.37 -12.19
C ILE A 120 -7.71 3.89 -13.55
N ASN A 121 -7.11 3.40 -14.64
CA ASN A 121 -7.63 3.65 -15.98
C ASN A 121 -8.99 2.94 -16.14
N PRO A 122 -10.09 3.65 -16.46
CA PRO A 122 -11.41 3.03 -16.60
C PRO A 122 -11.45 1.84 -17.58
N LEU A 123 -10.64 1.88 -18.65
CA LEU A 123 -10.56 0.82 -19.65
C LEU A 123 -9.85 -0.45 -19.14
N LYS A 124 -9.12 -0.34 -18.01
CA LYS A 124 -8.36 -1.44 -17.39
C LYS A 124 -8.87 -1.78 -15.99
N ALA A 125 -10.03 -1.25 -15.58
CA ALA A 125 -10.59 -1.43 -14.25
C ALA A 125 -10.82 -2.90 -13.85
N THR A 126 -10.89 -3.81 -14.82
CA THR A 126 -11.03 -5.26 -14.60
C THR A 126 -9.79 -5.92 -13.99
N LYS A 127 -8.67 -5.20 -13.92
CA LYS A 127 -7.37 -5.65 -13.41
C LYS A 127 -6.89 -4.79 -12.24
N ALA A 128 -7.80 -4.30 -11.40
CA ALA A 128 -7.47 -3.37 -10.34
C ALA A 128 -6.55 -4.00 -9.29
N PHE A 129 -6.94 -5.16 -8.77
CA PHE A 129 -6.25 -5.80 -7.66
C PHE A 129 -6.22 -7.31 -7.83
N TYR A 130 -5.15 -7.94 -7.37
CA TYR A 130 -4.99 -9.39 -7.32
C TYR A 130 -4.40 -9.79 -5.97
N LEU A 131 -5.04 -10.75 -5.32
CA LEU A 131 -4.55 -11.38 -4.10
C LEU A 131 -4.02 -12.76 -4.48
N TYR A 132 -2.74 -13.00 -4.22
CA TYR A 132 -2.09 -14.28 -4.51
C TYR A 132 -2.29 -15.24 -3.34
N GLU A 133 -2.32 -16.55 -3.61
CA GLU A 133 -2.35 -17.60 -2.60
C GLU A 133 -1.13 -17.58 -1.64
N ASN A 134 -1.28 -18.23 -0.47
CA ASN A 134 -0.30 -18.17 0.61
C ASN A 134 1.04 -18.85 0.29
N ASP A 135 1.08 -19.76 -0.68
CA ASP A 135 2.27 -20.50 -1.12
C ASP A 135 3.10 -19.74 -2.19
N TYR A 136 2.50 -18.73 -2.83
CA TYR A 136 3.20 -17.84 -3.75
C TYR A 136 4.19 -16.93 -3.03
N ASP A 137 5.22 -16.51 -3.77
CA ASP A 137 6.21 -15.54 -3.30
C ASP A 137 5.63 -14.11 -3.26
N VAL A 138 4.54 -13.86 -3.98
CA VAL A 138 3.84 -12.57 -4.05
C VAL A 138 2.70 -12.55 -3.03
N MET A 139 2.46 -11.41 -2.38
CA MET A 139 1.31 -11.20 -1.48
C MET A 139 0.12 -10.66 -2.25
N PHE A 140 0.32 -9.55 -2.95
CA PHE A 140 -0.72 -8.89 -3.74
C PHE A 140 -0.11 -8.04 -4.85
N SER A 141 -0.93 -7.72 -5.84
CA SER A 141 -0.61 -6.70 -6.84
C SER A 141 -1.79 -5.77 -7.10
N PHE A 142 -1.50 -4.49 -7.27
CA PHE A 142 -2.37 -3.56 -7.95
C PHE A 142 -1.93 -3.49 -9.42
N GLY A 143 -2.87 -3.68 -10.33
CA GLY A 143 -2.64 -3.62 -11.77
C GLY A 143 -1.98 -4.86 -12.37
N PHE A 144 -2.37 -5.23 -13.60
CA PHE A 144 -1.85 -6.40 -14.32
C PHE A 144 -0.38 -6.25 -14.71
N GLY A 145 0.05 -5.05 -15.10
CA GLY A 145 1.44 -4.73 -15.46
C GLY A 145 2.42 -4.67 -14.28
N LEU A 146 1.96 -5.04 -13.07
CA LEU A 146 2.70 -4.88 -11.81
C LEU A 146 2.92 -3.41 -11.45
N ASP A 147 1.88 -2.57 -11.65
CA ASP A 147 1.88 -1.16 -11.26
C ASP A 147 2.36 -0.98 -9.81
N LEU A 148 1.92 -1.88 -8.94
CA LEU A 148 2.52 -2.14 -7.64
C LEU A 148 2.38 -3.63 -7.31
N CYS A 149 3.50 -4.33 -7.13
CA CYS A 149 3.55 -5.74 -6.77
C CYS A 149 4.40 -5.92 -5.52
N ILE A 150 3.84 -6.53 -4.48
CA ILE A 150 4.50 -6.72 -3.18
C ILE A 150 4.78 -8.20 -2.95
N CYS A 151 6.06 -8.56 -2.84
CA CYS A 151 6.52 -9.90 -2.52
C CYS A 151 6.71 -10.10 -1.01
N LYS A 152 6.58 -11.34 -0.54
CA LYS A 152 6.84 -11.77 0.83
C LYS A 152 8.32 -11.60 1.19
N THR A 153 8.62 -11.38 2.47
CA THR A 153 10.01 -11.40 2.91
C THR A 153 10.60 -12.81 2.73
N ASN A 154 11.86 -12.88 2.28
CA ASN A 154 12.56 -14.14 1.99
C ASN A 154 11.96 -15.00 0.86
N SER A 155 11.20 -14.41 -0.07
CA SER A 155 10.85 -15.09 -1.32
C SER A 155 12.12 -15.46 -2.10
N GLY A 156 12.30 -16.74 -2.41
CA GLY A 156 13.47 -17.23 -3.13
C GLY A 156 13.49 -16.75 -4.58
N ILE A 157 13.99 -15.52 -4.80
CA ILE A 157 14.50 -14.91 -6.05
C ILE A 157 13.59 -14.91 -7.30
N ARG A 158 12.48 -15.67 -7.38
CA ARG A 158 11.67 -15.77 -8.60
C ARG A 158 10.90 -14.49 -8.91
N TYR A 159 10.42 -13.81 -7.86
CA TYR A 159 9.68 -12.56 -7.98
C TYR A 159 10.30 -11.51 -7.07
N HIS A 160 10.41 -10.28 -7.59
CA HIS A 160 10.82 -9.12 -6.82
C HIS A 160 9.61 -8.21 -6.67
N THR A 161 9.55 -7.52 -5.54
CA THR A 161 8.69 -6.37 -5.36
C THR A 161 8.98 -5.35 -6.46
N ARG A 162 7.92 -4.90 -7.16
CA ARG A 162 8.02 -4.11 -8.38
C ARG A 162 7.01 -2.99 -8.46
N CYS A 163 7.36 -1.99 -9.25
CA CYS A 163 6.54 -0.84 -9.57
C CYS A 163 6.72 -0.52 -11.05
N LYS A 164 5.80 -0.97 -11.92
CA LYS A 164 5.81 -0.66 -13.36
C LYS A 164 4.40 -0.36 -13.85
N GLN A 165 4.12 0.93 -14.09
CA GLN A 165 2.79 1.42 -14.39
C GLN A 165 2.27 0.94 -15.74
N ASP A 166 1.01 0.52 -15.76
CA ASP A 166 0.26 0.10 -16.96
C ASP A 166 -1.25 0.31 -16.76
N THR A 167 -1.77 -0.10 -15.60
CA THR A 167 -3.20 -0.12 -15.26
C THR A 167 -3.68 1.20 -14.67
N TYR A 168 -2.84 1.85 -13.87
CA TYR A 168 -3.16 3.10 -13.16
C TYR A 168 -2.60 4.31 -13.90
N VAL A 169 -3.33 5.43 -13.86
CA VAL A 169 -2.95 6.68 -14.52
C VAL A 169 -1.91 7.40 -13.66
N CYS A 170 -0.64 7.16 -13.97
CA CYS A 170 0.49 7.80 -13.32
C CYS A 170 1.24 8.70 -14.32
N PRO A 171 1.90 9.78 -13.85
CA PRO A 171 2.58 10.74 -14.72
C PRO A 171 3.84 10.19 -15.41
N ALA A 172 4.48 9.18 -14.84
CA ALA A 172 5.70 8.58 -15.38
C ALA A 172 5.85 7.09 -15.02
N GLU A 173 6.75 6.39 -15.71
CA GLU A 173 7.19 5.07 -15.27
C GLU A 173 7.87 5.14 -13.89
N ASN A 174 7.72 4.07 -13.13
CA ASN A 174 8.20 3.90 -11.77
C ASN A 174 7.77 5.03 -10.80
N THR A 175 6.61 5.67 -11.01
CA THR A 175 6.16 6.86 -10.25
C THR A 175 6.27 6.70 -8.73
N MET A 176 6.02 5.51 -8.18
CA MET A 176 5.99 5.30 -6.73
C MET A 176 7.37 5.46 -6.08
N CYS A 177 8.39 4.79 -6.62
CA CYS A 177 9.72 4.70 -6.00
C CYS A 177 10.90 5.10 -6.92
N GLY A 178 10.63 5.51 -8.16
CA GLY A 178 11.64 5.92 -9.13
C GLY A 178 12.42 4.77 -9.79
N LYS A 179 12.15 3.51 -9.41
CA LYS A 179 12.83 2.30 -9.92
C LYS A 179 11.82 1.19 -10.19
N GLU A 180 12.12 0.28 -11.12
CA GLU A 180 11.23 -0.87 -11.38
C GLU A 180 11.17 -1.82 -10.17
N LYS A 181 12.28 -1.98 -9.45
CA LYS A 181 12.40 -2.87 -8.28
C LYS A 181 12.74 -2.05 -7.03
N PHE A 182 12.20 -2.46 -5.90
CA PHE A 182 12.49 -1.86 -4.60
C PHE A 182 12.39 -2.88 -3.46
N GLU A 183 12.99 -2.54 -2.33
CA GLU A 183 12.87 -3.29 -1.08
C GLU A 183 11.90 -2.56 -0.16
N TRP A 184 11.09 -3.32 0.57
CA TRP A 184 10.16 -2.76 1.55
C TRP A 184 10.61 -3.12 2.96
N GLU A 185 10.46 -2.15 3.86
CA GLU A 185 10.70 -2.29 5.30
C GLU A 185 9.41 -2.74 5.98
N ARG A 186 8.26 -2.17 5.58
CA ARG A 186 6.97 -2.52 6.17
C ARG A 186 5.79 -2.47 5.21
N VAL A 187 4.84 -3.38 5.41
CA VAL A 187 3.55 -3.42 4.73
C VAL A 187 2.43 -3.44 5.78
N ILE A 188 1.46 -2.56 5.60
CA ILE A 188 0.31 -2.42 6.50
C ILE A 188 -0.97 -2.47 5.68
N VAL A 189 -1.96 -3.24 6.13
CA VAL A 189 -3.30 -3.25 5.53
C VAL A 189 -4.32 -2.79 6.55
N ILE A 190 -5.16 -1.84 6.13
CA ILE A 190 -6.10 -1.13 6.98
C ILE A 190 -7.50 -1.26 6.38
N GLN A 191 -8.46 -1.66 7.20
CA GLN A 191 -9.87 -1.58 6.91
C GLN A 191 -10.35 -0.14 7.07
N MET A 192 -11.08 0.36 6.07
CA MET A 192 -11.75 1.66 6.12
C MET A 192 -13.27 1.51 6.22
N MET A 193 -13.94 2.41 6.96
CA MET A 193 -15.40 2.46 7.11
C MET A 193 -15.97 3.75 6.52
#